data_AF-A0A952HE93-F1
#
_entry.id   AF-A0A952HE93-F1
#
_cell.length_a   1.000
_cell.length_b   1.000
_cell.length_c   1.000
_cell.angle_alpha   90.00
_cell.angle_beta   90.00
_cell.angle_gamma   90.00
#
_symmetry.space_group_name_H-M   'P 1'
#
loop_
_entity.id
_entity.type
_entity.pdbx_description
1 polymer ?
#
loop_
_entity_poly.entity_id
_entity_poly.type
_entity_poly.pdbx_seq_one_letter_code
_entity_poly.pdbx_strand_id
1 'polypeptide(L)'
;MAKKAISLLLASHPGPTVVVTVITTLLGVGLGYPPARLALLALAILLGQLSIGWSNDWLDAARDRAVERTDKPAARGDVPVSVVRLAAFVSLALAILVTIPLGWGALAAHIVAIAGGWAYNLGLKSTVYSFVPFAISFGILPAIATLGQEQPALPQWWVYAAGALLGVAAHVTNVLPDLEDDARTGIRGLPHWLGARLSGLLAFAALAI
;
A
#
# COMPACT_ATOMS: atom_id res chain seq x y z
N MET A 1 -12.58 -13.17 -21.67
CA MET A 1 -11.26 -13.04 -21.00
C MET A 1 -10.90 -11.58 -20.69
N ALA A 2 -10.98 -10.66 -21.64
CA ALA A 2 -10.64 -9.24 -21.42
C ALA A 2 -11.36 -8.60 -20.22
N LYS A 3 -12.66 -8.82 -20.05
CA LYS A 3 -13.43 -8.34 -18.88
C LYS A 3 -12.84 -8.83 -17.55
N LYS A 4 -12.43 -10.11 -17.45
CA LYS A 4 -11.82 -10.68 -16.24
C LYS A 4 -10.43 -10.09 -15.95
N ALA A 5 -9.63 -9.83 -16.98
CA ALA A 5 -8.32 -9.19 -16.83
C ALA A 5 -8.45 -7.74 -16.34
N ILE A 6 -9.40 -6.98 -16.90
CA ILE A 6 -9.72 -5.62 -16.44
C ILE A 6 -10.21 -5.64 -14.99
N SER A 7 -11.13 -6.54 -14.64
CA SER A 7 -11.62 -6.69 -13.26
C SER A 7 -10.50 -7.04 -12.29
N LEU A 8 -9.55 -7.88 -12.68
CA LEU A 8 -8.38 -8.18 -11.86
C LEU A 8 -7.48 -6.95 -11.69
N LEU A 9 -7.26 -6.14 -12.73
CA LEU A 9 -6.51 -4.88 -12.62
C LEU A 9 -7.23 -3.88 -11.71
N LEU A 10 -8.55 -3.75 -11.82
CA LEU A 10 -9.32 -2.85 -10.95
C LEU A 10 -9.28 -3.31 -9.49
N ALA A 11 -9.33 -4.62 -9.24
CA ALA A 11 -9.19 -5.22 -7.91
C ALA A 11 -7.81 -4.96 -7.28
N SER A 12 -6.81 -4.51 -8.04
CA SER A 12 -5.49 -4.21 -7.50
C SER A 12 -5.39 -2.84 -6.84
N HIS A 13 -6.47 -2.07 -6.76
CA HIS A 13 -6.45 -0.67 -6.30
C HIS A 13 -5.41 0.15 -7.12
N PRO A 14 -5.70 0.42 -8.41
CA PRO A 14 -4.70 0.96 -9.33
C PRO A 14 -4.18 2.34 -8.93
N GLY A 15 -5.00 3.18 -8.27
CA GLY A 15 -4.58 4.50 -7.79
C GLY A 15 -3.36 4.44 -6.86
N PRO A 16 -3.47 3.87 -5.65
CA PRO A 16 -2.34 3.68 -4.74
C PRO A 16 -1.18 2.91 -5.37
N THR A 17 -1.48 1.84 -6.13
CA THR A 17 -0.48 1.01 -6.80
C THR A 17 0.41 1.84 -7.73
N VAL A 18 -0.19 2.67 -8.58
CA VAL A 18 0.54 3.53 -9.51
C VAL A 18 1.30 4.61 -8.76
N VAL A 19 0.67 5.30 -7.81
CA VAL A 19 1.29 6.41 -7.08
C VAL A 19 2.56 5.97 -6.34
N VAL A 20 2.50 4.89 -5.54
CA VAL A 20 3.66 4.42 -4.76
C VAL A 20 4.76 3.90 -5.68
N THR A 21 4.41 3.21 -6.77
CA THR A 21 5.37 2.73 -7.78
C THR A 21 6.08 3.91 -8.44
N VAL A 22 5.34 4.92 -8.88
CA VAL A 22 5.89 6.11 -9.53
C VAL A 22 6.79 6.88 -8.59
N ILE A 23 6.35 7.17 -7.36
CA ILE A 23 7.17 7.89 -6.37
C ILE A 23 8.48 7.14 -6.13
N THR A 24 8.44 5.83 -5.89
CA THR A 24 9.65 5.06 -5.62
C THR A 24 10.57 4.95 -6.84
N THR A 25 10.00 4.89 -8.04
CA THR A 25 10.76 4.93 -9.28
C THR A 25 11.45 6.29 -9.46
N LEU A 26 10.76 7.40 -9.18
CA LEU A 26 11.34 8.74 -9.23
C LEU A 26 12.44 8.93 -8.17
N LEU A 27 12.29 8.35 -6.98
CA LEU A 27 13.37 8.29 -6.00
C LEU A 27 14.59 7.53 -6.56
N GLY A 28 14.39 6.37 -7.19
CA GLY A 28 15.46 5.63 -7.87
C GLY A 28 16.17 6.44 -8.96
N VAL A 29 15.41 7.20 -9.77
CA VAL A 29 15.97 8.13 -10.77
C VAL A 29 16.81 9.21 -10.08
N GLY A 30 16.30 9.85 -9.03
CA GLY A 30 17.02 10.87 -8.28
C GLY A 30 18.27 10.35 -7.58
N LEU A 31 18.30 9.06 -7.25
CA LEU A 31 19.45 8.34 -6.69
C LEU A 31 20.44 7.84 -7.75
N GLY A 32 20.20 8.09 -9.04
CA GLY A 32 21.12 7.74 -10.12
C GLY A 32 21.16 6.25 -10.46
N TYR A 33 20.07 5.52 -10.27
CA TYR A 33 20.02 4.10 -10.61
C TYR A 33 20.32 3.86 -12.11
N PRO A 34 21.13 2.83 -12.45
CA PRO A 34 21.24 2.40 -13.84
C PRO A 34 19.89 1.80 -14.31
N PRO A 35 19.55 1.89 -15.62
CA PRO A 35 18.22 1.55 -16.12
C PRO A 35 17.70 0.16 -15.71
N ALA A 36 18.54 -0.87 -15.76
CA ALA A 36 18.16 -2.23 -15.39
C ALA A 36 17.80 -2.35 -13.90
N ARG A 37 18.58 -1.72 -13.01
CA ARG A 37 18.34 -1.74 -11.57
C ARG A 37 17.12 -0.90 -11.19
N LEU A 38 16.90 0.21 -11.91
CA LEU A 38 15.70 1.04 -11.76
C LEU A 38 14.44 0.24 -12.13
N ALA A 39 14.49 -0.53 -13.22
CA ALA A 39 13.40 -1.40 -13.64
C ALA A 39 13.10 -2.49 -12.59
N LEU A 40 14.13 -3.07 -11.96
CA LEU A 40 13.96 -4.01 -10.85
C LEU A 40 13.30 -3.36 -9.63
N LEU A 41 13.73 -2.15 -9.24
CA LEU A 41 13.10 -1.40 -8.15
C LEU A 41 11.62 -1.11 -8.46
N ALA A 42 11.32 -0.58 -9.64
CA ALA A 42 9.95 -0.29 -10.05
C ALA A 42 9.07 -1.55 -10.07
N LEU A 43 9.58 -2.65 -10.63
CA LEU A 43 8.87 -3.92 -10.71
C LEU A 43 8.64 -4.53 -9.32
N ALA A 44 9.63 -4.50 -8.44
CA ALA A 44 9.49 -4.95 -7.06
C ALA A 44 8.34 -4.22 -6.36
N ILE A 45 8.37 -2.88 -6.37
CA ILE A 45 7.36 -2.06 -5.71
C ILE A 45 5.98 -2.27 -6.32
N LEU A 46 5.89 -2.35 -7.65
CA LEU A 46 4.64 -2.66 -8.35
C LEU A 46 4.05 -3.99 -7.87
N LEU A 47 4.84 -5.05 -7.82
CA LEU A 47 4.40 -6.37 -7.37
C LEU A 47 3.99 -6.37 -5.89
N GLY A 48 4.70 -5.63 -5.04
CA GLY A 48 4.32 -5.44 -3.63
C GLY A 48 2.96 -4.75 -3.51
N GLN A 49 2.76 -3.65 -4.25
CA GLN A 49 1.50 -2.91 -4.26
C GLN A 49 0.33 -3.74 -4.82
N LEU A 50 0.55 -4.47 -5.92
CA LEU A 50 -0.44 -5.39 -6.48
C LEU A 50 -0.86 -6.46 -5.44
N SER A 51 0.10 -6.99 -4.67
CA SER A 51 -0.20 -7.94 -3.58
C SER A 51 -1.11 -7.31 -2.52
N ILE A 52 -0.76 -6.10 -2.05
CA ILE A 52 -1.54 -5.37 -1.04
C ILE A 52 -2.94 -5.04 -1.57
N GLY A 53 -3.05 -4.54 -2.81
CA GLY A 53 -4.32 -4.18 -3.43
C GLY A 53 -5.24 -5.38 -3.60
N TRP A 54 -4.74 -6.48 -4.18
CA TRP A 54 -5.53 -7.70 -4.35
C TRP A 54 -5.91 -8.35 -3.02
N SER A 55 -5.01 -8.35 -2.03
CA SER A 55 -5.38 -8.86 -0.69
C SER A 55 -6.50 -8.04 -0.06
N ASN A 56 -6.54 -6.72 -0.28
CA ASN A 56 -7.63 -5.87 0.19
C ASN A 56 -8.98 -6.28 -0.43
N ASP A 57 -9.09 -6.28 -1.77
CA ASP A 57 -10.33 -6.61 -2.48
C ASP A 57 -10.80 -8.04 -2.17
N TRP A 58 -9.85 -8.98 -2.03
CA TRP A 58 -10.14 -10.36 -1.63
C TRP A 58 -10.69 -10.46 -0.21
N LEU A 59 -9.98 -9.92 0.78
CA LEU A 59 -10.34 -10.06 2.20
C LEU A 59 -11.64 -9.33 2.52
N ASP A 60 -11.92 -8.24 1.81
CA ASP A 60 -13.11 -7.42 2.03
C ASP A 60 -14.33 -7.86 1.21
N ALA A 61 -14.17 -8.78 0.25
CA ALA A 61 -15.20 -9.14 -0.72
C ALA A 61 -16.56 -9.52 -0.11
N ALA A 62 -16.59 -10.19 1.04
CA ALA A 62 -17.85 -10.57 1.69
C ALA A 62 -18.54 -9.37 2.34
N ARG A 63 -17.77 -8.53 3.01
CA ARG A 63 -18.24 -7.33 3.69
C ARG A 63 -18.69 -6.26 2.70
N ASP A 64 -17.88 -6.03 1.67
CA ASP A 64 -18.16 -5.06 0.61
C ASP A 64 -19.40 -5.47 -0.22
N ARG A 65 -19.65 -6.78 -0.35
CA ARG A 65 -20.90 -7.30 -0.95
C ARG A 65 -22.12 -7.05 -0.08
N ALA A 66 -21.99 -7.14 1.25
CA ALA A 66 -23.11 -6.94 2.17
C ALA A 66 -23.66 -5.50 2.17
N VAL A 67 -22.86 -4.53 1.72
CA VAL A 67 -23.26 -3.13 1.53
C VAL A 67 -23.28 -2.70 0.06
N GLU A 68 -23.29 -3.68 -0.86
CA GLU A 68 -23.48 -3.46 -2.30
C GLU A 68 -22.46 -2.49 -2.94
N ARG A 69 -21.19 -2.51 -2.50
CA ARG A 69 -20.14 -1.67 -3.13
C ARG A 69 -20.06 -1.91 -4.63
N THR A 70 -20.21 -0.83 -5.39
CA THR A 70 -20.26 -0.87 -6.86
C THR A 70 -18.90 -0.67 -7.51
N ASP A 71 -17.85 -0.37 -6.75
CA ASP A 71 -16.49 -0.13 -7.25
C ASP A 71 -15.57 -1.35 -7.12
N LYS A 72 -15.98 -2.37 -6.35
CA LYS A 72 -15.16 -3.53 -5.93
C LYS A 72 -15.40 -4.78 -6.79
N PRO A 73 -14.49 -5.18 -7.70
CA PRO A 73 -14.75 -6.27 -8.64
C PRO A 73 -14.96 -7.65 -7.99
N ALA A 74 -14.25 -7.99 -6.90
CA ALA A 74 -14.49 -9.25 -6.19
C ALA A 74 -15.86 -9.24 -5.48
N ALA A 75 -16.27 -8.12 -4.90
CA ALA A 75 -17.57 -7.96 -4.26
C ALA A 75 -18.73 -8.04 -5.28
N ARG A 76 -18.56 -7.48 -6.48
CA ARG A 76 -19.54 -7.61 -7.58
C ARG A 76 -19.60 -9.03 -8.18
N GLY A 77 -18.54 -9.83 -8.01
CA GLY A 77 -18.43 -11.17 -8.59
C GLY A 77 -17.90 -11.20 -10.03
N ASP A 78 -17.31 -10.09 -10.51
CA ASP A 78 -16.77 -10.00 -11.87
C ASP A 78 -15.50 -10.86 -12.06
N VAL A 79 -14.79 -11.09 -10.96
CA VAL A 79 -13.61 -11.95 -10.86
C VAL A 79 -13.77 -12.88 -9.65
N PRO A 80 -13.47 -14.18 -9.78
CA PRO A 80 -13.56 -15.09 -8.63
C PRO A 80 -12.60 -14.66 -7.52
N VAL A 81 -13.11 -14.64 -6.29
CA VAL A 81 -12.35 -14.37 -5.04
C VAL A 81 -11.08 -15.22 -4.95
N SER A 82 -11.13 -16.49 -5.38
CA SER A 82 -9.97 -17.39 -5.41
C SER A 82 -8.87 -16.95 -6.38
N VAL A 83 -9.23 -16.32 -7.51
CA VAL A 83 -8.28 -15.79 -8.49
C VAL A 83 -7.60 -14.54 -7.93
N VAL A 84 -8.35 -13.63 -7.31
CA VAL A 84 -7.78 -12.43 -6.66
C VAL A 84 -6.84 -12.83 -5.52
N ARG A 85 -7.24 -13.80 -4.70
CA ARG A 85 -6.39 -14.38 -3.64
C ARG A 85 -5.10 -14.95 -4.21
N LEU A 86 -5.19 -15.78 -5.26
CA LEU A 86 -4.02 -16.37 -5.88
C LEU A 86 -3.08 -15.29 -6.44
N ALA A 87 -3.64 -14.28 -7.11
CA ALA A 87 -2.87 -13.15 -7.63
C ALA A 87 -2.14 -12.40 -6.51
N ALA A 88 -2.80 -12.15 -5.36
CA ALA A 88 -2.17 -11.51 -4.20
C ALA A 88 -0.93 -12.27 -3.70
N PHE A 89 -1.02 -13.60 -3.56
CA PHE A 89 0.10 -14.43 -3.11
C PHE A 89 1.20 -14.61 -4.17
N VAL A 90 0.83 -14.78 -5.45
CA VAL A 90 1.82 -14.85 -6.54
C VAL A 90 2.59 -13.53 -6.63
N SER A 91 1.90 -12.40 -6.53
CA SER A 91 2.53 -11.08 -6.53
C SER A 91 3.44 -10.87 -5.32
N LEU A 92 3.04 -11.35 -4.14
CA LEU A 92 3.88 -11.33 -2.94
C LEU A 92 5.19 -12.09 -3.16
N ALA A 93 5.10 -13.32 -3.65
CA ALA A 93 6.26 -14.16 -3.90
C ALA A 93 7.18 -13.52 -4.96
N LEU A 94 6.62 -13.01 -6.05
CA LEU A 94 7.39 -12.32 -7.09
C LEU A 94 8.02 -11.02 -6.57
N ALA A 95 7.32 -10.24 -5.75
CA ALA A 95 7.87 -9.03 -5.13
C ALA A 95 9.13 -9.35 -4.33
N ILE A 96 9.09 -10.39 -3.49
CA ILE A 96 10.22 -10.87 -2.71
C ILE A 96 11.36 -11.29 -3.66
N LEU A 97 11.10 -12.16 -4.63
CA LEU A 97 12.10 -12.67 -5.57
C LEU A 97 12.77 -11.56 -6.39
N VAL A 98 11.99 -10.59 -6.89
CA VAL A 98 12.49 -9.44 -7.67
C VAL A 98 13.27 -8.45 -6.81
N THR A 99 13.02 -8.40 -5.50
CA THR A 99 13.77 -7.53 -4.59
C THR A 99 15.14 -8.12 -4.21
N ILE A 100 15.33 -9.44 -4.26
CA ILE A 100 16.59 -10.09 -3.87
C ILE A 100 17.82 -9.47 -4.58
N PRO A 101 17.83 -9.24 -5.91
CA PRO A 101 18.97 -8.61 -6.61
C PRO A 101 19.25 -7.15 -6.22
N LEU A 102 18.30 -6.48 -5.56
CA LEU A 102 18.50 -5.13 -5.02
C LEU A 102 19.28 -5.14 -3.70
N GLY A 103 19.39 -6.31 -3.04
CA GLY A 103 20.16 -6.51 -1.82
C GLY A 103 19.30 -6.75 -0.58
N TRP A 104 19.92 -7.34 0.45
CA TRP A 104 19.22 -7.79 1.67
C TRP A 104 18.57 -6.65 2.46
N GLY A 105 19.17 -5.46 2.47
CA GLY A 105 18.59 -4.28 3.13
C GLY A 105 17.29 -3.82 2.47
N ALA A 106 17.29 -3.72 1.14
CA ALA A 106 16.08 -3.40 0.37
C ALA A 106 15.01 -4.47 0.53
N LEU A 107 15.41 -5.75 0.53
CA LEU A 107 14.49 -6.87 0.75
C LEU A 107 13.82 -6.79 2.11
N ALA A 108 14.59 -6.59 3.18
CA ALA A 108 14.05 -6.47 4.53
C ALA A 108 13.06 -5.30 4.64
N ALA A 109 13.45 -4.11 4.14
CA ALA A 109 12.58 -2.94 4.14
C ALA A 109 11.29 -3.17 3.33
N HIS A 110 11.39 -3.83 2.18
CA HIS A 110 10.23 -4.09 1.33
C HIS A 110 9.29 -5.14 1.95
N ILE A 111 9.82 -6.18 2.59
CA ILE A 111 9.03 -7.15 3.35
C ILE A 111 8.26 -6.46 4.48
N VAL A 112 8.89 -5.55 5.24
CA VAL A 112 8.22 -4.80 6.30
C VAL A 112 7.09 -3.94 5.72
N ALA A 113 7.29 -3.30 4.57
CA ALA A 113 6.26 -2.47 3.93
C ALA A 113 5.06 -3.32 3.47
N ILE A 114 5.32 -4.46 2.81
CA ILE A 114 4.27 -5.38 2.38
C ILE A 114 3.54 -5.98 3.58
N ALA A 115 4.27 -6.40 4.61
CA ALA A 115 3.69 -6.92 5.84
C ALA A 115 2.80 -5.89 6.53
N GLY A 116 3.19 -4.61 6.52
CA GLY A 116 2.34 -3.50 6.98
C GLY A 116 1.01 -3.45 6.22
N GLY A 117 1.05 -3.42 4.88
CA GLY A 117 -0.15 -3.42 4.05
C GLY A 117 -1.06 -4.64 4.28
N TRP A 118 -0.47 -5.82 4.41
CA TRP A 118 -1.22 -7.04 4.76
C TRP A 118 -1.81 -6.99 6.16
N ALA A 119 -1.07 -6.52 7.16
CA ALA A 119 -1.57 -6.38 8.53
C ALA A 119 -2.73 -5.37 8.62
N TYR A 120 -2.66 -4.29 7.83
CA TYR A 120 -3.77 -3.37 7.64
C TYR A 120 -5.02 -4.09 7.12
N ASN A 121 -4.87 -4.83 6.02
CA ASN A 121 -5.97 -5.54 5.37
C ASN A 121 -6.56 -6.66 6.25
N LEU A 122 -5.73 -7.37 7.02
CA LEU A 122 -6.12 -8.47 7.89
C LEU A 122 -6.87 -8.03 9.15
N GLY A 123 -6.86 -6.74 9.50
CA GLY A 123 -7.71 -6.25 10.59
C GLY A 123 -7.24 -4.97 11.27
N LEU A 124 -5.97 -4.56 11.15
CA LEU A 124 -5.49 -3.34 11.83
C LEU A 124 -6.27 -2.08 11.40
N LYS A 125 -6.80 -2.06 10.17
CA LYS A 125 -7.67 -0.97 9.68
C LYS A 125 -8.90 -0.72 10.55
N SER A 126 -9.38 -1.74 11.28
CA SER A 126 -10.53 -1.67 12.18
C SER A 126 -10.15 -1.35 13.63
N THR A 127 -8.94 -0.84 13.87
CA THR A 127 -8.42 -0.53 15.22
C THR A 127 -7.92 0.91 15.31
N VAL A 128 -7.75 1.44 16.52
CA VAL A 128 -7.11 2.76 16.74
C VAL A 128 -5.67 2.83 16.21
N TYR A 129 -5.04 1.69 15.93
CA TYR A 129 -3.70 1.60 15.34
C TYR A 129 -3.72 1.55 13.80
N SER A 130 -4.85 1.85 13.16
CA SER A 130 -5.00 1.78 11.70
C SER A 130 -3.98 2.61 10.92
N PHE A 131 -3.47 3.70 11.51
CA PHE A 131 -2.46 4.57 10.91
C PHE A 131 -1.04 3.96 10.91
N VAL A 132 -0.75 3.02 11.83
CA VAL A 132 0.61 2.50 12.06
C VAL A 132 1.18 1.82 10.81
N PRO A 133 0.43 0.95 10.09
CA PRO A 133 0.91 0.39 8.83
C PRO A 133 1.33 1.42 7.79
N PHE A 134 0.59 2.52 7.66
CA PHE A 134 0.91 3.59 6.72
C PHE A 134 2.15 4.36 7.17
N ALA A 135 2.22 4.76 8.44
CA ALA A 135 3.37 5.47 8.99
C ALA A 135 4.67 4.67 8.81
N ILE A 136 4.64 3.36 9.11
CA ILE A 136 5.80 2.49 8.92
C ILE A 136 6.13 2.36 7.42
N SER A 137 5.15 1.99 6.59
CA SER A 137 5.40 1.68 5.18
C SER A 137 5.90 2.89 4.38
N PHE A 138 5.30 4.06 4.59
CA PHE A 138 5.78 5.29 3.94
C PHE A 138 7.09 5.78 4.56
N GLY A 139 7.29 5.61 5.87
CA GLY A 139 8.55 5.94 6.52
C GLY A 139 9.73 5.15 5.97
N ILE A 140 9.56 3.85 5.70
CA ILE A 140 10.63 2.99 5.19
C ILE A 140 10.74 2.96 3.66
N LEU A 141 9.77 3.53 2.92
CA LEU A 141 9.78 3.54 1.46
C LEU A 141 11.09 4.12 0.88
N PRO A 142 11.64 5.24 1.40
CA PRO A 142 12.94 5.74 0.93
C PRO A 142 14.08 4.77 1.21
N ALA A 143 14.03 4.00 2.30
CA ALA A 143 15.05 3.01 2.63
C ALA A 143 15.08 1.86 1.62
N ILE A 144 13.94 1.46 1.04
CA ILE A 144 13.92 0.46 -0.04
C ILE A 144 14.74 0.98 -1.24
N ALA A 145 14.58 2.26 -1.58
CA ALA A 145 15.29 2.88 -2.69
C ALA A 145 16.78 3.17 -2.38
N THR A 146 17.16 3.58 -1.18
CA THR A 146 18.58 3.84 -0.87
C THR A 146 19.36 2.56 -0.58
N LEU A 147 18.76 1.58 0.10
CA LEU A 147 19.38 0.28 0.35
C LEU A 147 19.42 -0.60 -0.90
N GLY A 148 18.59 -0.28 -1.89
CA GLY A 148 18.57 -0.95 -3.19
C GLY A 148 19.66 -0.48 -4.15
N GLN A 149 20.50 0.50 -3.80
CA GLN A 149 21.61 0.95 -4.66
C GLN A 149 22.73 -0.09 -4.76
N GLU A 150 23.66 0.10 -5.71
CA GLU A 150 24.90 -0.70 -5.77
C GLU A 150 25.82 -0.44 -4.57
N GLN A 151 25.79 0.79 -4.05
CA GLN A 151 26.42 1.17 -2.78
C GLN A 151 25.31 1.57 -1.78
N PRO A 152 24.74 0.60 -1.05
CA PRO A 152 23.62 0.85 -0.14
C PRO A 152 23.97 1.85 0.96
N ALA A 153 23.05 2.78 1.21
CA ALA A 153 23.12 3.67 2.35
C ALA A 153 21.75 3.74 3.05
N LEU A 154 21.75 3.94 4.37
CA LEU A 154 20.53 4.29 5.08
C LEU A 154 20.15 5.74 4.75
N PRO A 155 18.85 6.04 4.55
CA PRO A 155 18.36 7.39 4.58
C PRO A 155 18.70 8.08 5.90
N GLN A 156 18.78 9.40 5.88
CA GLN A 156 18.86 10.19 7.11
C GLN A 156 17.59 10.00 7.94
N TRP A 157 17.70 10.03 9.27
CA TRP A 157 16.58 9.76 10.18
C TRP A 157 15.36 10.64 9.91
N TRP A 158 15.57 11.90 9.49
CA TRP A 158 14.47 12.84 9.19
C TRP A 158 13.70 12.45 7.93
N VAL A 159 14.31 11.72 6.99
CA VAL A 159 13.64 11.19 5.78
C VAL A 159 12.62 10.13 6.19
N TYR A 160 12.97 9.27 7.15
CA TYR A 160 12.03 8.31 7.72
C TYR A 160 10.86 9.00 8.42
N ALA A 161 11.15 10.05 9.21
CA ALA A 161 10.13 10.81 9.91
C ALA A 161 9.17 11.51 8.92
N ALA A 162 9.69 12.18 7.89
CA ALA A 162 8.90 12.82 6.86
C ALA A 162 8.02 11.81 6.09
N GLY A 163 8.59 10.66 5.72
CA GLY A 163 7.82 9.57 5.11
C GLY A 163 6.71 9.06 6.03
N ALA A 164 6.99 8.89 7.33
CA ALA A 164 5.99 8.43 8.28
C ALA A 164 4.83 9.43 8.44
N LEU A 165 5.13 10.73 8.51
CA LEU A 165 4.13 11.79 8.56
C LEU A 165 3.27 11.82 7.28
N LEU A 166 3.89 11.68 6.11
CA LEU A 166 3.18 11.53 4.85
C LEU A 166 2.26 10.30 4.86
N GLY A 167 2.73 9.19 5.44
CA GLY A 167 1.92 7.99 5.67
C GLY A 167 0.70 8.25 6.54
N VAL A 168 0.85 8.97 7.65
CA VAL A 168 -0.29 9.35 8.50
C VAL A 168 -1.29 10.20 7.73
N ALA A 169 -0.83 11.20 6.97
CA ALA A 169 -1.71 12.00 6.12
C ALA A 169 -2.42 11.15 5.06
N ALA A 170 -1.68 10.27 4.37
CA ALA A 170 -2.20 9.35 3.37
C ALA A 170 -3.24 8.37 3.95
N HIS A 171 -3.02 7.86 5.17
CA HIS A 171 -4.01 7.04 5.85
C HIS A 171 -5.32 7.80 6.04
N VAL A 172 -5.24 9.03 6.56
CA VAL A 172 -6.43 9.84 6.82
C VAL A 172 -7.17 10.16 5.53
N THR A 173 -6.48 10.60 4.48
CA THR A 173 -7.10 10.94 3.20
C THR A 173 -7.66 9.72 2.47
N ASN A 174 -7.11 8.52 2.74
CA ASN A 174 -7.65 7.26 2.22
C ASN A 174 -8.94 6.82 2.93
N VAL A 175 -9.12 7.16 4.21
CA VAL A 175 -10.28 6.73 5.01
C VAL A 175 -11.41 7.77 4.98
N LEU A 176 -11.11 9.06 4.92
CA LEU A 176 -12.11 10.13 5.00
C LEU A 176 -13.26 10.03 3.98
N PRO A 177 -13.02 9.72 2.68
CA PRO A 177 -14.10 9.64 1.70
C PRO A 177 -15.13 8.56 2.01
N ASP A 178 -14.68 7.44 2.57
CA ASP A 178 -15.50 6.24 2.83
C ASP A 178 -15.91 6.12 4.31
N LEU A 179 -15.66 7.14 5.15
CA LEU A 179 -15.73 7.06 6.61
C LEU A 179 -17.07 6.52 7.15
N GLU A 180 -18.20 6.96 6.59
CA GLU A 180 -19.52 6.51 7.02
C GLU A 180 -19.85 5.09 6.56
N ASP A 181 -19.48 4.75 5.32
CA ASP A 181 -19.71 3.42 4.75
C ASP A 181 -18.82 2.36 5.42
N ASP A 182 -17.57 2.70 5.70
CA ASP A 182 -16.64 1.91 6.50
C ASP A 182 -17.22 1.64 7.90
N ALA A 183 -17.79 2.66 8.56
CA ALA A 183 -18.44 2.49 9.86
C ALA A 183 -19.63 1.53 9.82
N ARG A 184 -20.47 1.60 8.77
CA ARG A 184 -21.61 0.69 8.55
C ARG A 184 -21.17 -0.76 8.35
N THR A 185 -19.97 -0.97 7.82
CA THR A 185 -19.38 -2.30 7.66
C THR A 185 -18.57 -2.79 8.86
N GLY A 186 -18.54 -2.03 9.95
CA GLY A 186 -17.85 -2.39 11.19
C GLY A 186 -16.37 -2.00 11.24
N ILE A 187 -15.85 -1.26 10.25
CA ILE A 187 -14.51 -0.67 10.34
C ILE A 187 -14.54 0.51 11.31
N ARG A 188 -13.66 0.49 12.31
CA ARG A 188 -13.49 1.58 13.27
C ARG A 188 -12.01 1.89 13.52
N GLY A 189 -11.37 2.43 12.49
CA GLY A 189 -10.00 2.93 12.54
C GLY A 189 -9.85 4.28 13.27
N LEU A 190 -8.64 4.78 13.47
CA LEU A 190 -8.36 6.07 14.13
C LEU A 190 -9.25 7.24 13.63
N PRO A 191 -9.48 7.44 12.31
CA PRO A 191 -10.30 8.54 11.83
C PRO A 191 -11.77 8.46 12.26
N HIS A 192 -12.29 7.25 12.49
CA HIS A 192 -13.65 7.03 12.97
C HIS A 192 -13.79 7.47 14.43
N TRP A 193 -12.75 7.26 15.23
CA TRP A 193 -12.71 7.68 16.63
C TRP A 193 -12.56 9.20 16.76
N LEU A 194 -11.74 9.82 15.90
CA LEU A 194 -11.54 11.27 15.90
C LEU A 194 -12.69 12.04 15.24
N GLY A 195 -13.42 11.39 14.33
CA GLY A 195 -14.38 12.04 13.44
C GLY A 195 -13.72 12.81 12.30
N ALA A 196 -14.50 13.16 11.28
CA ALA A 196 -13.99 13.71 10.03
C ALA A 196 -13.16 15.00 10.21
N ARG A 197 -13.63 15.93 11.05
CA ARG A 197 -12.99 17.23 11.25
C ARG A 197 -11.60 17.12 11.90
N LEU A 198 -11.50 16.41 13.02
CA LEU A 198 -10.21 16.23 13.71
C LEU A 198 -9.25 15.39 12.89
N SER A 199 -9.75 14.40 12.15
CA SER A 199 -8.96 13.64 11.20
C SER A 199 -8.37 14.54 10.12
N GLY A 200 -9.17 15.39 9.49
CA GLY A 200 -8.68 16.36 8.50
C GLY A 200 -7.58 17.26 9.07
N LEU A 201 -7.76 17.80 10.28
CA LEU A 201 -6.74 18.61 10.95
C LEU A 201 -5.45 17.82 11.21
N LEU A 202 -5.54 16.56 11.64
CA LEU A 202 -4.39 15.68 11.82
C LEU A 202 -3.60 15.50 10.52
N ALA A 203 -4.30 15.29 9.38
CA ALA A 203 -3.65 15.15 8.09
C ALA A 203 -2.89 16.42 7.67
N PHE A 204 -3.49 17.60 7.84
CA PHE A 204 -2.81 18.87 7.55
C PHE A 204 -1.63 19.11 8.50
N ALA A 205 -1.80 18.87 9.80
CA ALA A 205 -0.74 19.04 10.78
C ALA A 205 0.46 18.12 10.50
N ALA A 206 0.23 16.89 10.06
CA ALA A 206 1.29 15.96 9.68
C ALA A 206 2.14 16.48 8.51
N LEU A 207 1.57 17.28 7.61
CA LEU A 207 2.25 17.83 6.43
C LEU A 207 2.81 19.25 6.65
N ALA A 208 2.62 19.84 7.83
CA ALA A 208 3.03 21.21 8.14
C ALA A 208 4.47 21.32 8.69
N ILE A 209 5.22 20.21 8.73
CA ILE A 209 6.56 20.07 9.32
C ILE A 209 7.57 19.84 8.18
#